data_AF-A0A1Z3HH12-F1
#
_entry.id   AF-A0A1Z3HH12-F1
#
_cell.length_a   1.000
_cell.length_b   1.000
_cell.length_c   1.000
_cell.angle_alpha   90.00
_cell.angle_beta   90.00
_cell.angle_gamma   90.00
#
_symmetry.space_group_name_H-M   'P 1'
#
loop_
_entity.id
_entity.type
_entity.pdbx_description
1 polymer ?
#
loop_
_entity_poly.entity_id
_entity_poly.type
_entity_poly.pdbx_seq_one_letter_code
_entity_poly.pdbx_strand_id
1 'polypeptide(L)'
;MLLLGGPCSGKTTLLFELTRCLVARADQTADLRIPVVVNLASWGSKKQAMADWLIHELNSKYQVPRSVGQGWLQQQQLLLLLDGLDEVPLPRRDDCVEALNQFYQDYGPELVVVCRTQDYEALPNQLDFQLAVEVRSLTPDQIDTYLAAHPATDNLQQRIHHDKTLMELANSPLMLQLICLTYDDIPSQPLAQTTSQRTSVFDAYIRQMFKHRSGRDHYSPQQTLSWLTWLAQQMLVTSQAVFLIEELQPQQLPTPWQRALYRIGVRWGVFMLWGGAPYWVVERTIRCASGSGL
;
A
#
# COMPACT_ATOMS: atom_id res chain seq x y z
N MET A 1 -0.10 20.72 7.57
CA MET A 1 -1.33 20.22 8.23
C MET A 1 -1.14 18.75 8.57
N LEU A 2 -1.60 18.32 9.73
CA LEU A 2 -1.60 16.93 10.17
C LEU A 2 -3.02 16.35 10.10
N LEU A 3 -3.18 15.15 9.56
CA LEU A 3 -4.43 14.40 9.53
C LEU A 3 -4.29 13.15 10.39
N LEU A 4 -4.98 13.14 11.54
CA LEU A 4 -4.98 12.07 12.52
C LEU A 4 -6.27 11.25 12.47
N GLY A 5 -6.29 10.14 13.19
CA GLY A 5 -7.48 9.30 13.31
C GLY A 5 -7.13 7.85 13.65
N GLY A 6 -8.12 7.13 14.16
CA GLY A 6 -8.00 5.73 14.55
C GLY A 6 -7.65 4.77 13.40
N PRO A 7 -7.29 3.52 13.71
CA PRO A 7 -7.12 2.49 12.69
C PRO A 7 -8.44 2.30 11.92
N CYS A 8 -8.35 2.17 10.60
CA CYS A 8 -9.50 1.94 9.73
C CYS A 8 -10.57 3.05 9.80
N SER A 9 -10.23 4.27 10.23
CA SER A 9 -11.17 5.41 10.27
C SER A 9 -11.41 6.07 8.91
N GLY A 10 -10.76 5.59 7.84
CA GLY A 10 -10.91 6.14 6.49
C GLY A 10 -9.99 7.32 6.16
N LYS A 11 -8.90 7.53 6.92
CA LYS A 11 -7.93 8.62 6.65
C LYS A 11 -7.41 8.63 5.21
N THR A 12 -6.97 7.47 4.69
CA THR A 12 -6.50 7.34 3.31
C THR A 12 -7.60 7.63 2.29
N THR A 13 -8.85 7.23 2.57
CA THR A 13 -10.01 7.59 1.72
C THR A 13 -10.21 9.10 1.69
N LEU A 14 -10.21 9.74 2.86
CA LEU A 14 -10.33 11.20 2.98
C LEU A 14 -9.16 11.92 2.29
N LEU A 15 -7.94 11.38 2.38
CA LEU A 15 -6.76 11.89 1.68
C LEU A 15 -6.97 11.86 0.17
N PHE A 16 -7.50 10.76 -0.38
CA PHE A 16 -7.79 10.66 -1.80
C PHE A 16 -8.94 11.55 -2.26
N GLU A 17 -9.99 11.70 -1.45
CA GLU A 17 -11.07 12.66 -1.73
C GLU A 17 -10.55 14.10 -1.75
N LEU A 18 -9.73 14.47 -0.76
CA LEU A 18 -9.04 15.75 -0.73
C LEU A 18 -8.17 15.93 -1.98
N THR A 19 -7.37 14.92 -2.33
CA THR A 19 -6.51 14.94 -3.52
C THR A 19 -7.34 15.17 -4.79
N ARG A 20 -8.46 14.47 -4.96
CA ARG A 20 -9.35 14.65 -6.12
C ARG A 20 -9.89 16.09 -6.21
N CYS A 21 -10.31 16.65 -5.09
CA CYS A 21 -10.75 18.05 -5.03
C CYS A 21 -9.61 19.03 -5.36
N LEU A 22 -8.40 18.78 -4.87
CA LEU A 22 -7.23 19.61 -5.15
C LEU A 22 -6.81 19.54 -6.62
N VAL A 23 -6.79 18.34 -7.21
CA VAL A 23 -6.48 18.14 -8.63
C VAL A 23 -7.50 18.88 -9.50
N ALA A 24 -8.79 18.73 -9.20
CA ALA A 24 -9.84 19.40 -9.97
C ALA A 24 -9.73 20.93 -9.92
N ARG A 25 -9.23 21.49 -8.80
CA ARG A 25 -8.95 22.93 -8.68
C ARG A 25 -7.69 23.32 -9.43
N ALA A 26 -6.61 22.56 -9.29
CA ALA A 26 -5.34 22.83 -9.96
C ALA A 26 -5.47 22.80 -11.50
N ASP A 27 -6.34 21.94 -12.03
CA ASP A 27 -6.63 21.88 -13.46
C ASP A 27 -7.31 23.16 -13.99
N GLN A 28 -8.02 23.88 -13.12
CA GLN A 28 -8.73 25.11 -13.47
C GLN A 28 -7.87 26.37 -13.30
N THR A 29 -6.79 26.31 -12.51
CA THR A 29 -5.97 27.48 -12.14
C THR A 29 -4.50 27.13 -12.16
N ALA A 30 -3.76 27.68 -13.12
CA ALA A 30 -2.33 27.38 -13.33
C ALA A 30 -1.41 27.78 -12.15
N ASP A 31 -1.85 28.69 -11.28
CA ASP A 31 -1.06 29.16 -10.13
C ASP A 31 -1.20 28.26 -8.89
N LEU A 32 -2.08 27.26 -8.93
CA LEU A 32 -2.23 26.32 -7.82
C LEU A 32 -1.13 25.26 -7.83
N ARG A 33 -0.70 24.88 -6.63
CA ARG A 33 0.29 23.82 -6.43
C ARG A 33 -0.26 22.47 -6.90
N ILE A 34 0.63 21.65 -7.44
CA ILE A 34 0.37 20.31 -7.93
C ILE A 34 0.24 19.37 -6.72
N PRO A 35 -0.94 18.80 -6.44
CA PRO A 35 -1.11 17.85 -5.36
C PRO A 35 -0.48 16.50 -5.73
N VAL A 36 0.39 15.98 -4.86
CA VAL A 36 1.06 14.68 -5.05
C VAL A 36 0.91 13.84 -3.80
N VAL A 37 0.42 12.60 -3.97
CA VAL A 37 0.34 11.62 -2.87
C VAL A 37 1.60 10.76 -2.83
N VAL A 38 2.23 10.65 -1.67
CA VAL A 38 3.42 9.80 -1.47
C VAL A 38 3.26 9.04 -0.16
N ASN A 39 3.63 7.76 -0.13
CA ASN A 39 3.58 6.94 1.08
C ASN A 39 4.95 6.97 1.78
N LEU A 40 4.95 7.39 3.05
CA LEU A 40 6.12 7.55 3.92
C LEU A 40 6.76 6.24 4.36
N ALA A 41 6.07 5.10 4.31
CA ALA A 41 6.61 3.78 4.68
C ALA A 41 7.91 3.43 3.93
N SER A 42 8.10 3.98 2.72
CA SER A 42 9.31 3.79 1.92
C SER A 42 10.53 4.61 2.41
N TRP A 43 10.30 5.63 3.25
CA TRP A 43 11.32 6.51 3.77
C TRP A 43 12.27 5.79 4.74
N GLY A 44 13.55 6.17 4.72
CA GLY A 44 14.57 5.59 5.59
C GLY A 44 15.11 4.23 5.13
N SER A 45 14.60 3.63 4.06
CA SER A 45 15.16 2.41 3.44
C SER A 45 16.63 2.58 3.01
N LYS A 46 17.02 3.82 2.67
CA LYS A 46 18.39 4.26 2.40
C LYS A 46 18.70 5.47 3.28
N LYS A 47 19.97 5.64 3.69
CA LYS A 47 20.41 6.90 4.31
C LYS A 47 20.45 8.00 3.24
N GLN A 48 19.38 8.78 3.14
CA GLN A 48 19.24 9.86 2.16
C GLN A 48 18.40 11.00 2.75
N ALA A 49 18.54 12.22 2.19
CA ALA A 49 17.74 13.36 2.57
C ALA A 49 16.28 13.19 2.11
N MET A 50 15.34 13.88 2.80
CA MET A 50 13.91 13.84 2.47
C MET A 50 13.63 14.31 1.03
N ALA A 51 14.35 15.34 0.57
CA ALA A 51 14.23 15.85 -0.80
C ALA A 51 14.63 14.80 -1.86
N ASP A 52 15.78 14.12 -1.66
CA ASP A 52 16.25 13.08 -2.57
C ASP A 52 15.30 11.87 -2.60
N TRP A 53 14.78 11.50 -1.43
CA TRP A 53 13.73 10.48 -1.32
C TRP A 53 12.49 10.88 -2.11
N LEU A 54 11.99 12.10 -1.93
CA LEU A 54 10.81 12.59 -2.63
C LEU A 54 11.01 12.58 -4.15
N ILE A 55 12.16 13.06 -4.64
CA ILE A 55 12.48 13.05 -6.08
C ILE A 55 12.53 11.61 -6.62
N HIS A 56 13.04 10.66 -5.82
CA HIS A 56 13.03 9.25 -6.18
C HIS A 56 11.59 8.70 -6.27
N GLU A 57 10.74 9.02 -5.30
CA GLU A 57 9.33 8.59 -5.29
C GLU A 57 8.55 9.18 -6.48
N LEU A 58 8.75 10.48 -6.78
CA LEU A 58 8.18 11.15 -7.96
C LEU A 58 8.59 10.44 -9.25
N ASN A 59 9.86 10.06 -9.37
CA ASN A 59 10.36 9.37 -10.55
C ASN A 59 9.84 7.93 -10.66
N SER A 60 9.85 7.19 -9.56
CA SER A 60 9.45 5.78 -9.54
C SER A 60 7.95 5.60 -9.77
N LYS A 61 7.13 6.36 -9.05
CA LYS A 61 5.66 6.19 -9.06
C LYS A 61 4.97 6.99 -10.16
N TYR A 62 5.44 8.20 -10.43
CA TYR A 62 4.80 9.12 -11.36
C TYR A 62 5.57 9.29 -12.67
N GLN A 63 6.70 8.60 -12.84
CA GLN A 63 7.56 8.67 -14.03
C GLN A 63 8.06 10.10 -14.32
N VAL A 64 8.07 10.96 -13.31
CA VAL A 64 8.54 12.35 -13.43
C VAL A 64 10.08 12.34 -13.54
N PRO A 65 10.68 12.96 -14.56
CA PRO A 65 12.13 13.06 -14.65
C PRO A 65 12.71 13.78 -13.42
N ARG A 66 13.85 13.32 -12.90
CA ARG A 66 14.45 13.88 -11.67
C ARG A 66 14.71 15.39 -11.75
N SER A 67 15.15 15.89 -12.90
CA SER A 67 15.38 17.32 -13.14
C SER A 67 14.09 18.14 -13.02
N VAL A 68 12.96 17.60 -13.49
CA VAL A 68 11.64 18.22 -13.37
C VAL A 68 11.18 18.22 -11.91
N GLY A 69 11.30 17.08 -11.22
CA GLY A 69 10.93 16.97 -9.80
C GLY A 69 11.77 17.90 -8.90
N GLN A 70 13.06 18.06 -9.20
CA GLN A 70 13.93 19.03 -8.53
C GLN A 70 13.46 20.47 -8.77
N GLY A 71 13.11 20.82 -10.01
CA GLY A 71 12.57 22.13 -10.36
C GLY A 71 11.28 22.43 -9.60
N TRP A 72 10.32 21.49 -9.59
CA TRP A 72 9.05 21.64 -8.88
C TRP A 72 9.23 21.83 -7.38
N LEU A 73 10.18 21.13 -6.77
CA LEU A 73 10.49 21.28 -5.35
C LEU A 73 11.11 22.65 -5.05
N GLN A 74 12.12 23.06 -5.82
CA GLN A 74 12.80 24.36 -5.63
C GLN A 74 11.87 25.55 -5.87
N GLN A 75 10.93 25.41 -6.81
CA GLN A 75 9.93 26.43 -7.14
C GLN A 75 8.68 26.38 -6.25
N GLN A 76 8.65 25.50 -5.24
CA GLN A 76 7.52 25.33 -4.31
C GLN A 76 6.17 25.07 -5.01
N GLN A 77 6.21 24.36 -6.14
CA GLN A 77 5.04 24.06 -6.96
C GLN A 77 4.26 22.83 -6.48
N LEU A 78 4.75 22.14 -5.45
CA LEU A 78 4.16 20.90 -4.96
C LEU A 78 3.33 21.14 -3.69
N LEU A 79 2.17 20.50 -3.64
CA LEU A 79 1.41 20.27 -2.41
C LEU A 79 1.53 18.78 -2.10
N LEU A 80 2.25 18.43 -1.04
CA LEU A 80 2.58 17.04 -0.75
C LEU A 80 1.58 16.45 0.25
N LEU A 81 0.98 15.33 -0.13
CA LEU A 81 0.06 14.52 0.66
C LEU A 81 0.79 13.24 1.06
N LEU A 82 1.38 13.25 2.25
CA LEU A 82 2.25 12.21 2.76
C LEU A 82 1.44 11.24 3.64
N ASP A 83 1.18 10.03 3.15
CA ASP A 83 0.40 9.01 3.87
C ASP A 83 1.31 8.03 4.63
N GLY A 84 0.83 7.53 5.77
CA GLY A 84 1.46 6.40 6.48
C GLY A 84 2.71 6.74 7.29
N LEU A 85 2.75 7.84 8.04
CA LEU A 85 3.85 8.06 9.01
C LEU A 85 3.95 6.93 10.05
N ASP A 86 2.81 6.36 10.46
CA ASP A 86 2.76 5.18 11.35
C ASP A 86 3.31 3.90 10.70
N GLU A 87 3.41 3.86 9.38
CA GLU A 87 3.97 2.73 8.64
C GLU A 87 5.51 2.79 8.54
N VAL A 88 6.12 3.92 8.90
CA VAL A 88 7.58 4.03 9.05
C VAL A 88 8.03 3.16 10.23
N PRO A 89 9.05 2.30 10.05
CA PRO A 89 9.56 1.45 11.13
C PRO A 89 9.95 2.24 12.38
N LEU A 90 9.52 1.76 13.55
CA LEU A 90 9.73 2.43 14.85
C LEU A 90 11.15 2.99 15.06
N PRO A 91 12.26 2.26 14.76
CA PRO A 91 13.60 2.78 14.98
C PRO A 91 13.98 4.00 14.15
N ARG A 92 13.19 4.35 13.13
CA ARG A 92 13.44 5.46 12.20
C ARG A 92 12.29 6.47 12.17
N ARG A 93 11.19 6.19 12.87
CA ARG A 93 9.98 7.01 12.78
C ARG A 93 10.23 8.42 13.34
N ASP A 94 11.03 8.52 14.39
CA ASP A 94 11.43 9.81 14.97
C ASP A 94 12.37 10.61 14.05
N ASP A 95 13.41 9.95 13.50
CA ASP A 95 14.28 10.54 12.46
C ASP A 95 13.46 11.05 11.25
N CYS A 96 12.34 10.37 10.93
CA CYS A 96 11.44 10.78 9.85
C CYS A 96 10.74 12.11 10.17
N VAL A 97 10.28 12.28 11.41
CA VAL A 97 9.67 13.52 11.88
C VAL A 97 10.69 14.66 11.85
N GLU A 98 11.90 14.44 12.37
CA GLU A 98 12.96 15.45 12.32
C GLU A 98 13.30 15.84 10.87
N ALA A 99 13.42 14.87 9.98
CA ALA A 99 13.66 15.12 8.56
C ALA A 99 12.51 15.84 7.87
N LEU A 100 11.25 15.58 8.26
CA LEU A 100 10.08 16.30 7.77
C LEU A 100 10.06 17.76 8.25
N ASN A 101 10.41 18.00 9.52
CA ASN A 101 10.52 19.35 10.07
C ASN A 101 11.61 20.14 9.36
N GLN A 102 12.80 19.57 9.19
CA GLN A 102 13.89 20.20 8.45
C GLN A 102 13.47 20.48 7.00
N PHE A 103 12.85 19.51 6.33
CA PHE A 103 12.37 19.68 4.95
C PHE A 103 11.30 20.78 4.83
N TYR A 104 10.41 20.89 5.81
CA TYR A 104 9.41 21.95 5.86
C TYR A 104 10.05 23.33 6.03
N GLN A 105 11.09 23.46 6.85
CA GLN A 105 11.83 24.71 7.02
C GLN A 105 12.63 25.10 5.76
N ASP A 106 13.28 24.13 5.13
CA ASP A 106 14.17 24.37 3.98
C ASP A 106 13.41 24.78 2.71
N TYR A 107 12.26 24.13 2.46
CA TYR A 107 11.54 24.27 1.19
C TYR A 107 10.20 24.99 1.33
N GLY A 108 9.62 25.09 2.54
CA GLY A 108 8.29 25.66 2.77
C GLY A 108 7.11 25.08 1.96
N PRO A 109 7.10 23.80 1.51
CA PRO A 109 5.98 23.28 0.76
C PRO A 109 4.74 23.18 1.65
N GLU A 110 3.57 23.24 1.03
CA GLU A 110 2.34 22.83 1.71
C GLU A 110 2.35 21.31 1.90
N LEU A 111 2.40 20.89 3.16
CA LEU A 111 2.42 19.49 3.56
C LEU A 111 1.10 19.10 4.21
N VAL A 112 0.57 17.95 3.82
CA VAL A 112 -0.45 17.20 4.56
C VAL A 112 0.19 15.88 4.96
N VAL A 113 0.36 15.61 6.25
CA VAL A 113 0.87 14.32 6.73
C VAL A 113 -0.28 13.56 7.37
N VAL A 114 -0.39 12.26 7.07
CA VAL A 114 -1.40 11.36 7.64
C VAL A 114 -0.73 10.37 8.59
N CYS A 115 -1.29 10.22 9.79
CA CYS A 115 -0.79 9.27 10.78
C CYS A 115 -1.95 8.73 11.64
N ARG A 116 -1.74 7.60 12.32
CA ARG A 116 -2.62 7.18 13.41
C ARG A 116 -2.40 8.05 14.64
N THR A 117 -3.48 8.43 15.32
CA THR A 117 -3.42 9.31 16.51
C THR A 117 -2.48 8.75 17.58
N GLN A 118 -2.67 7.48 17.97
CA GLN A 118 -1.88 6.83 19.03
C GLN A 118 -0.39 6.71 18.66
N ASP A 119 -0.09 6.38 17.40
CA ASP A 119 1.30 6.25 16.92
C ASP A 119 2.01 7.60 16.88
N TYR A 120 1.28 8.68 16.58
CA TYR A 120 1.82 10.04 16.57
C TYR A 120 2.03 10.58 17.99
N GLU A 121 1.08 10.38 18.89
CA GLU A 121 1.19 10.82 20.29
C GLU A 121 2.30 10.11 21.06
N ALA A 122 2.68 8.91 20.62
CA ALA A 122 3.78 8.15 21.21
C ALA A 122 5.17 8.60 20.75
N LEU A 123 5.27 9.49 19.77
CA LEU A 123 6.56 9.98 19.26
C LEU A 123 7.18 11.00 20.22
N PRO A 124 8.52 10.98 20.39
CA PRO A 124 9.19 11.95 21.25
C PRO A 124 9.24 13.33 20.60
N ASN A 125 9.44 13.42 19.28
CA ASN A 125 9.32 14.65 18.52
C ASN A 125 7.97 14.76 17.80
N GLN A 126 7.47 16.00 17.68
CA GLN A 126 6.25 16.31 16.92
C GLN A 126 6.59 17.10 15.66
N LEU A 127 5.68 17.04 14.68
CA LEU A 127 5.78 17.86 13.48
C LEU A 127 5.51 19.33 13.81
N ASP A 128 6.28 20.24 13.23
CA ASP A 128 6.19 21.70 13.42
C ASP A 128 5.00 22.31 12.65
N PHE A 129 3.85 21.65 12.71
CA PHE A 129 2.63 22.04 12.00
C PHE A 129 1.68 22.81 12.93
N GLN A 130 1.06 23.86 12.38
CA GLN A 130 0.15 24.73 13.13
C GLN A 130 -1.29 24.17 13.24
N LEU A 131 -1.62 23.13 12.48
CA LEU A 131 -2.98 22.59 12.38
C LEU A 131 -2.97 21.07 12.32
N ALA A 132 -3.78 20.45 13.19
CA ALA A 132 -4.12 19.04 13.16
C ALA A 132 -5.64 18.86 13.05
N VAL A 133 -6.06 17.92 12.20
CA VAL A 133 -7.46 17.52 12.02
C VAL A 133 -7.55 16.04 12.35
N GLU A 134 -8.47 15.65 13.23
CA GLU A 134 -8.67 14.25 13.60
C GLU A 134 -9.96 13.70 12.98
N VAL A 135 -9.84 12.59 12.25
CA VAL A 135 -10.97 11.81 11.75
C VAL A 135 -11.53 10.96 12.89
N ARG A 136 -12.73 11.33 13.34
CA ARG A 136 -13.49 10.60 14.36
C ARG A 136 -14.12 9.34 13.78
N SER A 137 -14.40 8.37 14.65
CA SER A 137 -15.21 7.20 14.32
C SER A 137 -16.63 7.62 13.88
N LEU A 138 -17.29 6.76 13.11
CA LEU A 138 -18.66 6.99 12.67
C LEU A 138 -19.60 7.11 13.86
N THR A 139 -20.55 8.03 13.76
CA THR A 139 -21.66 8.12 14.73
C THR A 139 -22.75 7.11 14.38
N PRO A 140 -23.61 6.73 15.34
CA PRO A 140 -24.76 5.87 15.07
C PRO A 140 -25.64 6.38 13.92
N ASP A 141 -25.92 7.69 13.87
CA ASP A 141 -26.73 8.30 12.81
C ASP A 141 -26.06 8.17 11.42
N GLN A 142 -24.73 8.28 11.35
CA GLN A 142 -23.98 8.08 10.11
C GLN A 142 -24.01 6.61 9.67
N ILE A 143 -23.94 5.67 10.61
CA ILE A 143 -24.08 4.24 10.35
C ILE A 143 -25.47 3.95 9.78
N ASP A 144 -26.53 4.47 10.42
CA ASP A 144 -27.91 4.30 9.96
C ASP A 144 -28.13 4.92 8.58
N THR A 145 -27.59 6.12 8.33
CA THR A 145 -27.64 6.77 7.01
C THR A 145 -26.94 5.93 5.94
N TYR A 146 -25.78 5.35 6.27
CA TYR A 146 -25.03 4.49 5.34
C TYR A 146 -25.79 3.19 5.03
N LEU A 147 -26.36 2.55 6.06
CA LEU A 147 -27.14 1.32 5.91
C LEU A 147 -28.41 1.54 5.09
N ALA A 148 -29.11 2.67 5.29
CA ALA A 148 -30.30 3.03 4.52
C ALA A 148 -30.01 3.26 3.03
N ALA A 149 -28.81 3.70 2.68
CA ALA A 149 -28.38 3.89 1.30
C ALA A 149 -27.82 2.60 0.65
N HIS A 150 -27.52 1.58 1.44
CA HIS A 150 -27.09 0.28 0.95
C HIS A 150 -28.29 -0.66 0.76
N PRO A 151 -28.22 -1.65 -0.15
CA PRO A 151 -29.19 -2.75 -0.21
C PRO A 151 -29.08 -3.71 0.99
N ALA A 152 -28.65 -3.21 2.14
CA ALA A 152 -28.63 -3.96 3.38
C ALA A 152 -30.08 -4.25 3.80
N THR A 153 -30.34 -5.47 4.23
CA THR A 153 -31.67 -5.84 4.73
C THR A 153 -31.95 -5.16 6.08
N ASP A 154 -33.21 -4.79 6.36
CA ASP A 154 -33.64 -4.25 7.68
C ASP A 154 -33.16 -5.13 8.86
N ASN A 155 -32.97 -6.44 8.60
CA ASN A 155 -32.43 -7.40 9.54
C ASN A 155 -31.01 -7.07 9.99
N LEU A 156 -30.14 -6.61 9.09
CA LEU A 156 -28.74 -6.26 9.40
C LEU A 156 -28.67 -5.03 10.32
N GLN A 157 -29.46 -4.00 10.02
CA GLN A 157 -29.54 -2.81 10.87
C GLN A 157 -29.98 -3.18 12.29
N GLN A 158 -31.05 -3.97 12.44
CA GLN A 158 -31.50 -4.45 13.75
C GLN A 158 -30.41 -5.24 14.48
N ARG A 159 -29.65 -6.09 13.78
CA ARG A 159 -28.57 -6.87 14.39
C ARG A 159 -27.43 -5.99 14.90
N ILE A 160 -27.00 -4.99 14.13
CA ILE A 160 -25.96 -4.04 14.55
C ILE A 160 -26.41 -3.29 15.82
N HIS A 161 -27.67 -2.85 15.88
CA HIS A 161 -28.19 -2.15 17.05
C HIS A 161 -28.32 -3.02 18.31
N HIS A 162 -28.60 -4.32 18.16
CA HIS A 162 -28.76 -5.24 19.31
C HIS A 162 -27.43 -5.79 19.83
N ASP A 163 -26.41 -5.92 18.99
CA ASP A 163 -25.09 -6.41 19.37
C ASP A 163 -24.10 -5.25 19.55
N LYS A 164 -23.84 -4.89 20.81
CA LYS A 164 -22.93 -3.79 21.18
C LYS A 164 -21.54 -3.94 20.55
N THR A 165 -21.02 -5.17 20.44
CA THR A 165 -19.68 -5.39 19.91
C THR A 165 -19.67 -5.26 18.39
N LEU A 166 -20.74 -5.67 17.69
CA LEU A 166 -20.91 -5.36 16.26
C LEU A 166 -21.07 -3.85 16.02
N MET A 167 -21.79 -3.14 16.88
CA MET A 167 -21.90 -1.68 16.82
C MET A 167 -20.54 -0.99 17.01
N GLU A 168 -19.76 -1.42 17.99
CA GLU A 168 -18.39 -0.93 18.21
C GLU A 168 -17.49 -1.15 17.00
N LEU A 169 -17.61 -2.30 16.33
CA LEU A 169 -16.90 -2.56 15.09
C LEU A 169 -17.40 -1.66 13.95
N ALA A 170 -18.71 -1.48 13.80
CA ALA A 170 -19.34 -0.66 12.78
C ALA A 170 -18.96 0.84 12.85
N ASN A 171 -18.45 1.31 13.99
CA ASN A 171 -17.92 2.66 14.13
C ASN A 171 -16.69 2.92 13.23
N SER A 172 -16.04 1.87 12.69
CA SER A 172 -15.03 2.00 11.64
C SER A 172 -15.65 1.80 10.25
N PRO A 173 -15.45 2.74 9.30
CA PRO A 173 -15.96 2.62 7.93
C PRO A 173 -15.62 1.30 7.24
N LEU A 174 -14.38 0.81 7.37
CA LEU A 174 -13.98 -0.47 6.77
C LEU A 174 -14.75 -1.64 7.38
N MET A 175 -14.89 -1.67 8.70
CA MET A 175 -15.60 -2.75 9.38
C MET A 175 -17.09 -2.74 9.04
N LEU A 176 -17.72 -1.56 8.97
CA LEU A 176 -19.11 -1.42 8.52
C LEU A 176 -19.29 -1.96 7.10
N GLN A 177 -18.37 -1.62 6.18
CA GLN A 177 -18.39 -2.14 4.81
C GLN A 177 -18.23 -3.67 4.79
N LEU A 178 -17.28 -4.23 5.56
CA LEU A 178 -17.08 -5.68 5.65
C LEU A 178 -18.30 -6.39 6.21
N ILE A 179 -18.97 -5.81 7.21
CA ILE A 179 -20.22 -6.33 7.76
C ILE A 179 -21.30 -6.36 6.67
N CYS A 180 -21.49 -5.27 5.92
CA CYS A 180 -22.46 -5.25 4.82
C CYS A 180 -22.16 -6.33 3.77
N LEU A 181 -20.91 -6.42 3.31
CA LEU A 181 -20.50 -7.40 2.30
C LEU A 181 -20.60 -8.87 2.75
N THR A 182 -20.65 -9.14 4.05
CA THR A 182 -20.63 -10.51 4.59
C THR A 182 -21.99 -10.98 5.08
N TYR A 183 -22.79 -10.08 5.65
CA TYR A 183 -24.03 -10.44 6.32
C TYR A 183 -25.28 -10.29 5.45
N ASP A 184 -25.15 -9.85 4.20
CA ASP A 184 -26.26 -9.82 3.22
C ASP A 184 -26.77 -11.23 2.86
N ASP A 185 -25.94 -12.28 2.95
CA ASP A 185 -26.26 -13.65 2.46
C ASP A 185 -26.23 -14.76 3.53
N ILE A 186 -25.90 -14.47 4.79
CA ILE A 186 -25.67 -15.52 5.80
C ILE A 186 -26.89 -15.63 6.73
N PRO A 187 -27.65 -16.75 6.72
CA PRO A 187 -28.63 -17.03 7.75
C PRO A 187 -27.90 -17.17 9.09
N SER A 188 -28.08 -16.16 9.94
CA SER A 188 -27.94 -16.15 11.41
C SER A 188 -27.18 -17.33 12.04
N GLN A 189 -25.92 -17.53 11.65
CA GLN A 189 -25.03 -18.40 12.42
C GLN A 189 -24.56 -17.59 13.63
N PRO A 190 -24.75 -18.10 14.85
CA PRO A 190 -24.25 -17.44 16.05
C PRO A 190 -22.73 -17.32 15.92
N LEU A 191 -22.23 -16.11 16.09
CA LEU A 191 -20.81 -15.83 16.22
C LEU A 191 -20.27 -16.76 17.32
N ALA A 192 -19.39 -17.69 16.94
CA ALA A 192 -18.75 -18.57 17.91
C ALA A 192 -18.05 -17.69 18.97
N GLN A 193 -18.49 -17.81 20.22
CA GLN A 193 -18.18 -16.90 21.34
C GLN A 193 -16.71 -16.93 21.80
N THR A 194 -15.82 -17.59 21.05
CA THR A 194 -14.44 -17.90 21.47
C THR A 194 -13.37 -17.19 20.66
N THR A 195 -13.72 -16.53 19.54
CA THR A 195 -12.79 -15.73 18.74
C THR A 195 -13.22 -14.25 18.78
N SER A 196 -12.27 -13.30 18.72
CA SER A 196 -12.64 -11.88 18.67
C SER A 196 -13.64 -11.66 17.52
N GLN A 197 -14.76 -10.97 17.76
CA GLN A 197 -15.81 -10.75 16.72
C GLN A 197 -15.25 -10.09 15.46
N ARG A 198 -14.13 -9.36 15.59
CA ARG A 198 -13.40 -8.81 14.45
C ARG A 198 -12.84 -9.90 13.54
N THR A 199 -12.24 -10.95 14.11
CA THR A 199 -11.70 -12.09 13.35
C THR A 199 -12.81 -12.83 12.61
N SER A 200 -13.97 -13.03 13.23
CA SER A 200 -15.08 -13.72 12.57
C SER A 200 -15.66 -12.94 11.39
N VAL A 201 -15.71 -11.61 11.46
CA VAL A 201 -16.08 -10.75 10.32
C VAL A 201 -15.08 -10.91 9.17
N PHE A 202 -13.77 -10.90 9.47
CA PHE A 202 -12.74 -11.14 8.45
C PHE A 202 -12.83 -12.54 7.84
N ASP A 203 -13.04 -13.58 8.65
CA ASP A 203 -13.19 -14.95 8.16
C ASP A 203 -14.42 -15.11 7.28
N ALA A 204 -15.53 -14.46 7.65
CA ALA A 204 -16.74 -14.43 6.84
C ALA A 204 -16.47 -13.73 5.49
N TYR A 205 -15.75 -12.62 5.50
CA TYR A 205 -15.37 -11.87 4.30
C TYR A 205 -14.49 -12.70 3.37
N ILE A 206 -13.45 -13.33 3.91
CA ILE A 206 -12.56 -14.20 3.14
C ILE A 206 -13.35 -15.33 2.48
N ARG A 207 -14.25 -15.99 3.21
CA ARG A 207 -15.13 -17.03 2.65
C ARG A 207 -16.01 -16.49 1.52
N GLN A 208 -16.61 -15.32 1.70
CA GLN A 208 -17.46 -14.70 0.68
C GLN A 208 -16.67 -14.34 -0.60
N MET A 209 -15.43 -13.85 -0.45
CA MET A 209 -14.55 -13.54 -1.59
C MET A 209 -14.17 -14.77 -2.41
N PHE A 210 -13.96 -15.92 -1.78
CA PHE A 210 -13.73 -17.18 -2.49
C PHE A 210 -14.98 -17.66 -3.25
N LYS A 211 -16.18 -17.50 -2.68
CA LYS A 211 -17.44 -17.84 -3.36
C LYS A 211 -17.63 -17.00 -4.63
N HIS A 212 -17.40 -15.69 -4.55
CA HIS A 212 -17.56 -14.76 -5.66
C HIS A 212 -16.59 -15.00 -6.84
N ARG A 213 -15.42 -15.58 -6.58
CA ARG A 213 -14.36 -15.76 -7.60
C ARG A 213 -14.28 -17.15 -8.24
N SER A 214 -15.19 -18.06 -7.89
CA SER A 214 -15.23 -19.48 -8.29
C SER A 214 -15.35 -19.78 -9.80
N GLY A 215 -15.29 -18.77 -10.68
CA GLY A 215 -15.40 -18.93 -12.13
C GLY A 215 -14.08 -19.14 -12.88
N ARG A 216 -12.90 -19.05 -12.25
CA ARG A 216 -11.58 -19.10 -12.94
C ARG A 216 -10.47 -19.80 -12.12
N ASP A 217 -10.78 -20.91 -11.46
CA ASP A 217 -9.89 -21.45 -10.41
C ASP A 217 -8.73 -22.29 -10.98
N HIS A 218 -7.58 -21.64 -11.22
CA HIS A 218 -6.29 -22.31 -11.43
C HIS A 218 -5.65 -22.80 -10.11
N TYR A 219 -6.11 -22.29 -8.96
CA TYR A 219 -5.57 -22.57 -7.63
C TYR A 219 -6.68 -22.82 -6.63
N SER A 220 -6.47 -23.74 -5.69
CA SER A 220 -7.44 -23.99 -4.63
C SER A 220 -7.50 -22.85 -3.60
N PRO A 221 -8.62 -22.68 -2.87
CA PRO A 221 -8.70 -21.69 -1.80
C PRO A 221 -7.61 -21.85 -0.74
N GLN A 222 -7.25 -23.08 -0.39
CA GLN A 222 -6.17 -23.39 0.56
C GLN A 222 -4.80 -22.94 0.03
N GLN A 223 -4.50 -23.21 -1.25
CA GLN A 223 -3.27 -22.73 -1.88
C GLN A 223 -3.21 -21.20 -1.87
N THR A 224 -4.30 -20.56 -2.27
CA THR A 224 -4.40 -19.09 -2.29
C THR A 224 -4.17 -18.51 -0.90
N LEU A 225 -4.82 -19.06 0.13
CA LEU A 225 -4.59 -18.63 1.52
C LEU A 225 -3.14 -18.81 1.95
N SER A 226 -2.52 -19.95 1.64
CA SER A 226 -1.12 -20.20 2.01
C SER A 226 -0.16 -19.16 1.40
N TRP A 227 -0.38 -18.80 0.13
CA TRP A 227 0.43 -17.80 -0.56
C TRP A 227 0.19 -16.38 -0.02
N LEU A 228 -1.06 -16.02 0.25
CA LEU A 228 -1.40 -14.72 0.83
C LEU A 228 -0.88 -14.57 2.26
N THR A 229 -0.93 -15.63 3.07
CA THR A 229 -0.33 -15.64 4.41
C THR A 229 1.17 -15.47 4.33
N TRP A 230 1.84 -16.19 3.42
CA TRP A 230 3.27 -16.03 3.20
C TRP A 230 3.62 -14.61 2.76
N LEU A 231 2.86 -14.04 1.80
CA LEU A 231 3.06 -12.68 1.31
C LEU A 231 2.89 -11.65 2.43
N ALA A 232 1.83 -11.77 3.23
CA ALA A 232 1.58 -10.89 4.37
C ALA A 232 2.73 -10.94 5.39
N GLN A 233 3.25 -12.13 5.68
CA GLN A 233 4.43 -12.29 6.56
C GLN A 233 5.68 -11.62 5.98
N GLN A 234 5.92 -11.75 4.68
CA GLN A 234 7.04 -11.06 4.04
C GLN A 234 6.89 -9.54 4.10
N MET A 235 5.70 -9.01 3.78
CA MET A 235 5.41 -7.57 3.86
C MET A 235 5.62 -7.01 5.26
N LEU A 236 5.28 -7.78 6.31
CA LEU A 236 5.57 -7.41 7.70
C LEU A 236 7.08 -7.37 7.99
N VAL A 237 7.83 -8.38 7.53
CA VAL A 237 9.29 -8.45 7.74
C VAL A 237 10.02 -7.35 6.98
N THR A 238 9.59 -7.01 5.77
CA THR A 238 10.20 -5.95 4.94
C THR A 238 9.64 -4.56 5.25
N SER A 239 8.64 -4.46 6.13
CA SER A 239 7.89 -3.22 6.41
C SER A 239 7.36 -2.55 5.13
N GLN A 240 6.91 -3.35 4.16
CA GLN A 240 6.34 -2.86 2.91
C GLN A 240 4.82 -2.80 3.02
N ALA A 241 4.25 -1.60 2.89
CA ALA A 241 2.79 -1.40 2.85
C ALA A 241 2.20 -1.66 1.44
N VAL A 242 3.00 -1.47 0.39
CA VAL A 242 2.62 -1.71 -1.01
C VAL A 242 3.51 -2.79 -1.58
N PHE A 243 2.92 -3.78 -2.22
CA PHE A 243 3.64 -4.85 -2.91
C PHE A 243 3.56 -4.67 -4.41
N LEU A 244 4.71 -4.46 -5.05
CA LEU A 244 4.85 -4.47 -6.50
C LEU A 244 5.46 -5.80 -6.94
N ILE A 245 4.90 -6.45 -7.96
CA ILE A 245 5.37 -7.77 -8.45
C ILE A 245 6.84 -7.69 -8.89
N GLU A 246 7.26 -6.52 -9.37
CA GLU A 246 8.62 -6.23 -9.83
C GLU A 246 9.64 -6.21 -8.68
N GLU A 247 9.19 -5.95 -7.44
CA GLU A 247 10.02 -5.97 -6.24
C GLU A 247 10.19 -7.36 -5.63
N LEU A 248 9.52 -8.38 -6.20
CA LEU A 248 9.59 -9.76 -5.76
C LEU A 248 11.01 -10.30 -6.03
N GLN A 249 11.89 -10.15 -5.06
CA GLN A 249 13.26 -10.60 -5.20
C GLN A 249 13.30 -12.13 -5.07
N PRO A 250 14.08 -12.84 -5.91
CA PRO A 250 14.17 -14.31 -5.88
C PRO A 250 14.67 -14.88 -4.55
N GLN A 251 15.35 -14.05 -3.75
CA GLN A 251 15.84 -14.41 -2.42
C GLN A 251 14.71 -14.54 -1.40
N GLN A 252 13.57 -13.91 -1.66
CA GLN A 252 12.41 -13.92 -0.76
C GLN A 252 11.60 -15.21 -0.89
N LEU A 253 11.71 -15.96 -2.00
CA LEU A 253 10.93 -17.19 -2.23
C LEU A 253 10.95 -18.17 -1.04
N PRO A 254 9.81 -18.75 -0.64
CA PRO A 254 9.68 -19.49 0.62
C PRO A 254 10.48 -20.79 0.67
N THR A 255 10.63 -21.48 -0.47
CA THR A 255 11.26 -22.81 -0.49
C THR A 255 12.65 -22.79 -1.12
N PRO A 256 13.61 -23.53 -0.55
CA PRO A 256 14.98 -23.61 -1.08
C PRO A 256 15.00 -24.19 -2.50
N TRP A 257 14.02 -25.02 -2.87
CA TRP A 257 13.89 -25.56 -4.23
C TRP A 257 13.41 -24.53 -5.25
N GLN A 258 12.50 -23.61 -4.88
CA GLN A 258 12.11 -22.49 -5.76
C GLN A 258 13.27 -21.52 -5.98
N ARG A 259 14.07 -21.25 -4.93
CA ARG A 259 15.32 -20.47 -5.05
C ARG A 259 16.33 -21.16 -5.96
N ALA A 260 16.46 -22.48 -5.85
CA ALA A 260 17.36 -23.27 -6.68
C ALA A 260 16.89 -23.31 -8.14
N LEU A 261 15.61 -23.60 -8.42
CA LEU A 261 15.03 -23.59 -9.76
C LEU A 261 15.13 -22.23 -10.42
N TYR A 262 14.89 -21.14 -9.71
CA TYR A 262 15.07 -19.80 -10.25
C TYR A 262 16.54 -19.49 -10.55
N ARG A 263 17.47 -19.82 -9.63
CA ARG A 263 18.92 -19.64 -9.86
C ARG A 263 19.43 -20.49 -11.02
N ILE A 264 18.92 -21.71 -11.17
CA ILE A 264 19.20 -22.60 -12.30
C ILE A 264 18.61 -21.99 -13.57
N GLY A 265 17.34 -21.60 -13.58
CA GLY A 265 16.68 -20.97 -14.73
C GLY A 265 17.38 -19.70 -15.21
N VAL A 266 17.79 -18.81 -14.30
CA VAL A 266 18.57 -17.61 -14.64
C VAL A 266 19.97 -17.98 -15.11
N ARG A 267 20.66 -18.93 -14.48
CA ARG A 267 21.98 -19.42 -14.96
C ARG A 267 21.87 -20.04 -16.35
N TRP A 268 20.83 -20.82 -16.62
CA TRP A 268 20.58 -21.43 -17.92
C TRP A 268 20.17 -20.38 -18.97
N GLY A 269 19.36 -19.38 -18.60
CA GLY A 269 19.02 -18.25 -19.47
C GLY A 269 20.24 -17.40 -19.83
N VAL A 270 21.08 -17.07 -18.85
CA VAL A 270 22.36 -16.37 -19.07
C VAL A 270 23.34 -17.25 -19.86
N PHE A 271 23.39 -18.56 -19.59
CA PHE A 271 24.23 -19.51 -20.34
C PHE A 271 23.73 -19.71 -21.77
N MET A 272 22.43 -19.62 -22.05
CA MET A 272 21.91 -19.62 -23.43
C MET A 272 22.22 -18.29 -24.13
N LEU A 273 22.06 -17.15 -23.44
CA LEU A 273 22.35 -15.82 -23.99
C LEU A 273 23.84 -15.59 -24.25
N TRP A 274 24.74 -16.12 -23.42
CA TRP A 274 26.20 -15.92 -23.53
C TRP A 274 26.96 -17.15 -24.05
N GLY A 275 26.48 -18.36 -23.79
CA GLY A 275 27.12 -19.63 -24.19
C GLY A 275 26.67 -20.16 -25.55
N GLY A 276 25.59 -19.63 -26.13
CA GLY A 276 25.18 -19.95 -27.50
C GLY A 276 25.97 -19.22 -28.60
N ALA A 277 26.67 -18.13 -28.24
CA ALA A 277 27.33 -17.25 -29.21
C ALA A 277 28.73 -17.69 -29.70
N PRO A 278 29.57 -18.48 -29.01
CA PRO A 278 30.89 -18.82 -29.55
C PRO A 278 30.92 -20.09 -30.42
N TYR A 279 29.96 -21.01 -30.30
CA TYR A 279 30.03 -22.28 -31.04
C TYR A 279 29.68 -22.15 -32.53
N TRP A 280 28.84 -21.19 -32.91
CA TRP A 280 28.43 -21.01 -34.30
C TRP A 280 29.46 -20.26 -35.17
N VAL A 281 30.45 -19.59 -34.56
CA VAL A 281 31.48 -18.83 -35.29
C VAL A 281 32.75 -19.65 -35.56
N VAL A 282 33.04 -20.66 -34.74
CA VAL A 282 34.24 -21.50 -34.90
C VAL A 282 34.04 -22.58 -35.99
N GLU A 283 32.82 -23.10 -36.18
CA GLU A 283 32.57 -24.11 -37.22
C GLU A 283 32.58 -23.54 -38.65
N ARG A 284 32.32 -22.23 -38.79
CA ARG A 284 32.30 -21.55 -40.11
C ARG A 284 33.68 -21.09 -40.56
N THR A 285 34.61 -20.86 -39.63
CA THR A 285 36.00 -20.50 -39.96
C THR A 285 36.87 -21.72 -40.28
N ILE A 286 36.58 -22.90 -39.71
CA ILE A 286 37.33 -24.13 -40.02
C ILE A 286 36.94 -24.72 -41.39
N ARG A 287 35.72 -24.48 -41.88
CA ARG A 287 35.26 -24.96 -43.20
C ARG A 287 35.68 -24.08 -44.40
N CYS A 288 36.17 -22.87 -44.18
CA CYS A 288 36.70 -21.99 -45.24
C CYS A 288 38.23 -22.07 -45.41
N ALA A 289 38.96 -22.76 -44.52
CA ALA A 289 40.43 -22.85 -44.57
C ALA A 289 40.98 -24.14 -45.22
N SER A 290 40.11 -25.08 -45.66
CA SER A 290 40.52 -26.37 -46.26
C SER A 290 40.17 -26.52 -47.75
N GLY A 291 39.83 -25.42 -48.45
CA GLY A 291 39.35 -25.44 -49.83
C GLY A 291 40.06 -24.46 -50.76
N SER A 292 41.39 -24.40 -50.74
CA SER A 292 42.19 -23.76 -51.81
C SER A 292 43.65 -24.22 -51.74
N GLY A 293 44.00 -25.23 -52.53
CA GLY A 293 45.38 -25.68 -52.68
C GLY A 293 45.50 -27.01 -53.43
N LEU A 294 45.47 -26.91 -54.77
CA LEU A 294 45.86 -27.90 -55.80
C LEU A 294 45.06 -29.21 -55.90
#